data_AF-D0LJ54-F1
#
_entry.id   AF-D0LJ54-F1
#
_cell.length_a   1.000
_cell.length_b   1.000
_cell.length_c   1.000
_cell.angle_alpha   90.00
_cell.angle_beta   90.00
_cell.angle_gamma   90.00
#
_symmetry.space_group_name_H-M   'P 1'
#
loop_
_entity.id
_entity.type
_entity.pdbx_description
1 polymer ?
#
loop_
_entity_poly.entity_id
_entity_poly.type
_entity_poly.pdbx_seq_one_letter_code
_entity_poly.pdbx_strand_id
1 'polypeptide(L)'
;MHASPRLCPPRPSSQRARAALICVALAAGPAACKSGIDPALVVAEIEIELSERAGSSVDVSCPLLYTDKVATCTATTEDGASFSVEVRSGPDDTWPWEAESLTFGRAVATQIDALYTEVHGIELGEVTCPTLIRDDQSARCSAQVRGVELVFDVTTGEDAPSFQPVQGFVVAKLAAKLAIDELAKLGVEAEVDCGPALRVSVPGETFTCTAKDATGAARPLYYEITGNDGQLRVRSTPPAAPAPAADSADTDADTEQ
;
A
#
# COMPACT_ATOMS: atom_id res chain seq x y z
N MET A 1 -22.14 -0.26 27.79
CA MET A 1 -20.89 -1.02 27.58
C MET A 1 -21.21 -2.15 26.61
N HIS A 2 -21.09 -1.90 25.31
CA HIS A 2 -21.29 -2.92 24.27
C HIS A 2 -19.92 -3.35 23.77
N ALA A 3 -19.55 -4.59 24.05
CA ALA A 3 -18.35 -5.21 23.51
C ALA A 3 -18.62 -5.62 22.06
N SER A 4 -17.91 -5.01 21.12
CA SER A 4 -17.94 -5.44 19.72
C SER A 4 -17.27 -6.82 19.60
N PRO A 5 -17.86 -7.76 18.85
CA PRO A 5 -17.24 -9.07 18.63
C PRO A 5 -15.96 -8.90 17.80
N ARG A 6 -14.85 -9.40 18.32
CA ARG A 6 -13.60 -9.57 17.55
C ARG A 6 -13.82 -10.69 16.55
N LEU A 7 -14.09 -10.33 15.29
CA LEU A 7 -14.03 -11.26 14.18
C LEU A 7 -12.55 -11.58 13.93
N CYS A 8 -12.13 -12.82 14.19
CA CYS A 8 -10.84 -13.30 13.70
C CYS A 8 -10.84 -13.19 12.17
N PRO A 9 -9.81 -12.61 11.54
CA PRO A 9 -9.66 -12.75 10.11
C PRO A 9 -9.50 -14.24 9.78
N PRO A 10 -10.12 -14.75 8.72
CA PRO A 10 -9.88 -16.10 8.26
C PRO A 10 -8.39 -16.23 7.92
N ARG A 11 -7.70 -17.20 8.53
CA ARG A 11 -6.39 -17.64 8.04
C ARG A 11 -6.53 -17.89 6.53
N PRO A 12 -5.67 -17.31 5.67
CA PRO A 12 -5.65 -17.69 4.27
C PRO A 12 -5.25 -19.16 4.21
N SER A 13 -6.25 -20.05 4.10
CA SER A 13 -6.01 -21.44 3.80
C SER A 13 -5.51 -21.48 2.37
N SER A 14 -4.21 -21.71 2.18
CA SER A 14 -3.57 -22.02 0.89
C SER A 14 -4.09 -23.31 0.24
N GLN A 15 -5.13 -23.94 0.80
CA GLN A 15 -5.90 -24.99 0.15
C GLN A 15 -6.90 -24.37 -0.83
N ARG A 16 -6.50 -24.14 -2.09
CA ARG A 16 -7.36 -24.31 -3.29
C ARG A 16 -6.65 -23.80 -4.56
N ALA A 17 -5.76 -24.61 -5.09
CA ALA A 17 -5.63 -24.82 -6.53
C ALA A 17 -4.86 -26.13 -6.74
N ARG A 18 -5.50 -27.28 -6.46
CA ARG A 18 -5.02 -28.53 -7.05
C ARG A 18 -5.28 -28.41 -8.54
N ALA A 19 -4.29 -27.93 -9.30
CA ALA A 19 -4.27 -28.06 -10.74
C ALA A 19 -4.37 -29.56 -11.03
N ALA A 20 -5.55 -29.99 -11.47
CA ALA A 20 -5.74 -31.35 -11.96
C ALA A 20 -4.84 -31.47 -13.19
N LEU A 21 -3.67 -32.10 -13.03
CA LEU A 21 -2.79 -32.48 -14.12
C LEU A 21 -3.64 -33.30 -15.10
N ILE A 22 -4.06 -32.66 -16.19
CA ILE A 22 -4.70 -33.34 -17.31
C ILE A 22 -3.59 -34.13 -17.99
N CYS A 23 -3.44 -35.40 -17.60
CA CYS A 23 -2.62 -36.37 -18.33
C CYS A 23 -3.19 -36.53 -19.74
N VAL A 24 -2.65 -35.79 -20.71
CA VAL A 24 -2.83 -36.07 -22.13
C VAL A 24 -2.12 -37.39 -22.43
N ALA A 25 -2.88 -38.48 -22.38
CA ALA A 25 -2.39 -39.84 -22.61
C ALA A 25 -2.05 -40.04 -24.11
N LEU A 26 -0.79 -39.79 -24.48
CA LEU A 26 -0.22 -40.39 -25.69
C LEU A 26 0.15 -41.85 -25.40
N ALA A 27 -0.49 -42.77 -26.13
CA ALA A 27 -0.29 -44.21 -26.02
C ALA A 27 1.13 -44.62 -26.48
N ALA A 28 2.05 -44.77 -25.54
CA ALA A 28 3.37 -45.35 -25.78
C ALA A 28 3.78 -46.28 -24.63
N GLY A 29 3.69 -47.59 -24.86
CA GLY A 29 4.44 -48.70 -24.22
C GLY A 29 4.51 -48.85 -22.69
N PRO A 30 4.61 -50.07 -22.14
CA PRO A 30 4.87 -50.30 -20.72
C PRO A 30 6.35 -50.03 -20.39
N ALA A 31 6.78 -48.77 -20.43
CA ALA A 31 8.00 -48.35 -19.77
C ALA A 31 7.70 -48.25 -18.27
N ALA A 32 8.55 -48.84 -17.43
CA ALA A 32 8.43 -48.77 -15.99
C ALA A 32 8.33 -47.31 -15.55
N CYS A 33 7.14 -46.87 -15.11
CA CYS A 33 6.94 -45.56 -14.51
C CYS A 33 7.75 -45.53 -13.21
N LYS A 34 9.00 -45.05 -13.28
CA LYS A 34 9.68 -44.53 -12.10
C LYS A 34 8.80 -43.40 -11.59
N SER A 35 8.16 -43.60 -10.45
CA SER A 35 7.35 -42.61 -9.74
C SER A 35 8.22 -41.49 -9.13
N GLY A 36 9.22 -41.01 -9.89
CA GLY A 36 10.01 -39.86 -9.49
C GLY A 36 9.28 -38.60 -9.91
N ILE A 37 9.05 -37.69 -8.97
CA ILE A 37 8.62 -36.33 -9.29
C ILE A 37 9.71 -35.68 -10.17
N ASP A 38 9.28 -35.02 -11.22
CA ASP A 38 10.15 -34.21 -12.06
C ASP A 38 10.38 -32.87 -11.34
N PRO A 39 11.62 -32.57 -10.86
CA PRO A 39 11.92 -31.30 -10.21
C PRO A 39 11.61 -30.09 -11.10
N ALA A 40 11.66 -30.25 -12.43
CA ALA A 40 11.32 -29.18 -13.36
C ALA A 40 9.83 -28.81 -13.32
N LEU A 41 8.94 -29.79 -13.06
CA LEU A 41 7.51 -29.52 -12.92
C LEU A 41 7.21 -28.74 -11.63
N VAL A 42 7.88 -29.07 -10.53
CA VAL A 42 7.73 -28.35 -9.25
C VAL A 42 8.20 -26.90 -9.40
N VAL A 43 9.37 -26.69 -10.03
CA VAL A 43 9.89 -25.33 -10.32
C VAL A 43 8.88 -24.54 -11.13
N ALA A 44 8.38 -25.10 -12.24
CA ALA A 44 7.42 -24.42 -13.11
C ALA A 44 6.11 -24.07 -12.39
N GLU A 45 5.61 -24.94 -11.52
CA GLU A 45 4.42 -24.66 -10.70
C GLU A 45 4.65 -23.49 -9.74
N ILE A 46 5.79 -23.46 -9.04
CA ILE A 46 6.18 -22.37 -8.15
C ILE A 46 6.32 -21.05 -8.93
N GLU A 47 6.97 -21.07 -10.10
CA GLU A 47 7.13 -19.89 -10.96
C GLU A 47 5.78 -19.30 -11.39
N ILE A 48 4.85 -20.14 -11.82
CA ILE A 48 3.51 -19.70 -12.25
C ILE A 48 2.77 -19.03 -11.09
N GLU A 49 2.66 -19.71 -9.95
CA GLU A 49 1.90 -19.16 -8.82
C GLU A 49 2.55 -17.88 -8.24
N LEU A 50 3.88 -17.84 -8.12
CA LEU A 50 4.58 -16.64 -7.66
C LEU A 50 4.47 -15.49 -8.65
N SER A 51 4.54 -15.76 -9.96
CA SER A 51 4.36 -14.73 -10.99
C SER A 51 2.94 -14.15 -10.99
N GLU A 52 1.93 -15.00 -10.80
CA GLU A 52 0.53 -14.54 -10.67
C GLU A 52 0.34 -13.64 -9.45
N ARG A 53 0.90 -14.04 -8.29
CA ARG A 53 0.83 -13.26 -7.03
C ARG A 53 1.61 -11.95 -7.11
N ALA A 54 2.80 -11.97 -7.70
CA ALA A 54 3.64 -10.79 -7.88
C ALA A 54 3.09 -9.83 -8.93
N GLY A 55 2.38 -10.35 -9.93
CA GLY A 55 2.00 -9.59 -11.13
C GLY A 55 3.18 -9.27 -12.05
N SER A 56 4.30 -9.96 -11.89
CA SER A 56 5.55 -9.82 -12.66
C SER A 56 6.20 -11.19 -12.83
N SER A 57 7.22 -11.30 -13.68
CA SER A 57 7.94 -12.56 -13.87
C SER A 57 8.79 -12.91 -12.65
N VAL A 58 8.77 -14.18 -12.26
CA VAL A 58 9.58 -14.74 -11.17
C VAL A 58 10.36 -15.95 -11.70
N ASP A 59 11.68 -15.92 -11.54
CA ASP A 59 12.60 -17.03 -11.85
C ASP A 59 12.87 -17.83 -10.57
N VAL A 60 12.72 -19.17 -10.63
CA VAL A 60 12.91 -20.03 -9.45
C VAL A 60 14.08 -20.99 -9.68
N SER A 61 15.09 -20.85 -8.83
CA SER A 61 16.26 -21.72 -8.81
C SER A 61 16.22 -22.64 -7.59
N CYS A 62 16.00 -23.94 -7.82
CA CYS A 62 16.06 -24.95 -6.77
C CYS A 62 17.41 -25.69 -6.83
N PRO A 63 18.28 -25.59 -5.81
CA PRO A 63 19.42 -26.50 -5.69
C PRO A 63 18.88 -27.92 -5.56
N LEU A 64 19.50 -28.86 -6.31
CA LEU A 64 19.19 -30.29 -6.42
C LEU A 64 18.24 -30.82 -5.32
N LEU A 65 16.99 -31.15 -5.70
CA LEU A 65 15.98 -31.82 -4.85
C LEU A 65 16.33 -33.29 -4.58
N TYR A 66 17.51 -33.54 -4.01
CA TYR A 66 18.07 -34.87 -3.90
C TYR A 66 18.72 -35.05 -2.55
N THR A 67 17.88 -35.32 -1.53
CA THR A 67 18.12 -36.28 -0.41
C THR A 67 17.31 -35.93 0.84
N ASP A 68 16.80 -34.71 0.92
CA ASP A 68 16.30 -34.13 2.17
C ASP A 68 14.79 -33.93 2.07
N LYS A 69 14.06 -34.11 3.18
CA LYS A 69 12.60 -33.90 3.22
C LYS A 69 12.18 -32.44 2.94
N VAL A 70 13.14 -31.52 2.91
CA VAL A 70 12.96 -30.09 2.69
C VAL A 70 14.06 -29.59 1.76
N ALA A 71 13.69 -28.84 0.74
CA ALA A 71 14.62 -28.12 -0.12
C ALA A 71 14.28 -26.62 -0.09
N THR A 72 15.31 -25.77 -0.17
CA THR A 72 15.13 -24.32 -0.23
C THR A 72 15.45 -23.84 -1.64
N CYS A 73 14.44 -23.41 -2.37
CA CYS A 73 14.59 -22.75 -3.65
C CYS A 73 14.75 -21.24 -3.44
N THR A 74 15.43 -20.58 -4.38
CA THR A 74 15.54 -19.13 -4.45
C THR A 74 14.65 -18.64 -5.57
N ALA A 75 13.67 -17.79 -5.24
CA ALA A 75 12.85 -17.09 -6.23
C ALA A 75 13.41 -15.68 -6.42
N THR A 76 13.51 -15.19 -7.65
CA THR A 76 13.99 -13.85 -8.00
C THR A 76 12.99 -13.17 -8.92
N THR A 77 12.53 -11.98 -8.54
CA THR A 77 11.62 -11.15 -9.34
C THR A 77 12.37 -10.38 -10.41
N GLU A 78 11.65 -9.87 -11.40
CA GLU A 78 12.20 -9.08 -12.51
C GLU A 78 12.99 -7.83 -12.08
N ASP A 79 12.64 -7.22 -10.95
CA ASP A 79 13.38 -6.09 -10.35
C ASP A 79 14.62 -6.51 -9.55
N GLY A 80 14.94 -7.81 -9.53
CA GLY A 80 16.13 -8.37 -8.90
C GLY A 80 15.98 -8.67 -7.41
N ALA A 81 14.79 -8.54 -6.83
CA ALA A 81 14.57 -8.95 -5.45
C ALA A 81 14.49 -10.48 -5.33
N SER A 82 15.23 -11.05 -4.37
CA SER A 82 15.27 -12.50 -4.15
C SER A 82 14.72 -12.90 -2.79
N PHE A 83 14.07 -14.05 -2.74
CA PHE A 83 13.50 -14.64 -1.52
C PHE A 83 13.55 -16.17 -1.52
N SER A 84 13.41 -16.75 -0.33
CA SER A 84 13.47 -18.20 -0.15
C SER A 84 12.09 -18.84 -0.26
N VAL A 85 12.03 -19.99 -0.91
CA VAL A 85 10.85 -20.85 -1.00
C VAL A 85 11.21 -22.21 -0.44
N GLU A 86 10.56 -22.62 0.65
CA GLU A 86 10.73 -23.96 1.20
C GLU A 86 9.80 -24.93 0.49
N VAL A 87 10.35 -25.95 -0.15
CA VAL A 87 9.62 -27.04 -0.77
C VAL A 87 9.78 -28.28 0.11
N ARG A 88 8.67 -28.86 0.56
CA ARG A 88 8.67 -30.01 1.48
C ARG A 88 8.12 -31.25 0.80
N SER A 89 8.73 -32.40 1.03
CA SER A 89 8.19 -33.68 0.58
C SER A 89 7.02 -34.10 1.47
N GLY A 90 5.83 -34.19 0.88
CA GLY A 90 4.58 -34.59 1.52
C GLY A 90 4.29 -36.09 1.38
N PRO A 91 3.36 -36.64 2.18
CA PRO A 91 2.80 -37.96 1.91
C PRO A 91 2.13 -37.93 0.53
N ASP A 92 2.18 -39.05 -0.18
CA ASP A 92 1.60 -39.22 -1.54
C ASP A 92 2.34 -38.49 -2.67
N ASP A 93 3.67 -38.38 -2.58
CA ASP A 93 4.50 -37.77 -3.62
C ASP A 93 4.11 -36.30 -3.94
N THR A 94 3.48 -35.63 -2.96
CA THR A 94 3.15 -34.21 -3.04
C THR A 94 4.32 -33.36 -2.59
N TRP A 95 4.45 -32.16 -3.15
CA TRP A 95 5.50 -31.20 -2.78
C TRP A 95 4.88 -29.86 -2.38
N PRO A 96 4.18 -29.80 -1.23
CA PRO A 96 3.76 -28.51 -0.71
C PRO A 96 4.97 -27.60 -0.57
N TRP A 97 4.82 -26.38 -1.06
CA TRP A 97 5.82 -25.35 -0.90
C TRP A 97 5.23 -24.17 -0.13
N GLU A 98 6.10 -23.49 0.58
CA GLU A 98 5.79 -22.32 1.37
C GLU A 98 6.86 -21.28 1.07
N ALA A 99 6.44 -20.15 0.49
CA ALA A 99 7.32 -19.00 0.40
C ALA A 99 7.50 -18.40 1.80
N GLU A 100 8.67 -17.83 2.06
CA GLU A 100 8.85 -16.94 3.21
C GLU A 100 7.71 -15.92 3.25
N SER A 101 7.28 -15.52 4.45
CA SER A 101 6.15 -14.62 4.60
C SER A 101 6.52 -13.27 3.98
N LEU A 102 5.93 -13.03 2.82
CA LEU A 102 6.22 -11.89 1.95
C LEU A 102 4.92 -11.26 1.55
N THR A 103 4.90 -9.94 1.65
CA THR A 103 3.81 -9.14 1.13
C THR A 103 4.20 -8.63 -0.26
N PHE A 104 3.43 -9.02 -1.27
CA PHE A 104 3.64 -8.50 -2.63
C PHE A 104 3.17 -7.06 -2.73
N GLY A 105 4.03 -6.19 -3.27
CA GLY A 105 3.75 -4.76 -3.41
C GLY A 105 2.50 -4.45 -4.19
N ARG A 106 2.14 -5.30 -5.18
CA ARG A 106 0.90 -5.15 -5.95
C ARG A 106 -0.35 -5.29 -5.07
N ALA A 107 -0.36 -6.26 -4.15
CA ALA A 107 -1.48 -6.43 -3.22
C ALA A 107 -1.60 -5.24 -2.25
N VAL A 108 -0.47 -4.69 -1.82
CA VAL A 108 -0.40 -3.44 -1.03
C VAL A 108 -0.92 -2.25 -1.82
N ALA A 109 -0.49 -2.09 -3.07
CA ALA A 109 -0.95 -1.03 -3.97
C ALA A 109 -2.49 -1.06 -4.14
N THR A 110 -3.08 -2.24 -4.35
CA THR A 110 -4.54 -2.41 -4.42
C THR A 110 -5.24 -2.05 -3.12
N GLN A 111 -4.66 -2.39 -1.96
CA GLN A 111 -5.23 -2.02 -0.66
C GLN A 111 -5.17 -0.52 -0.39
N ILE A 112 -4.06 0.14 -0.75
CA ILE A 112 -3.91 1.60 -0.64
C ILE A 112 -4.96 2.29 -1.52
N ASP A 113 -5.12 1.88 -2.78
CA ASP A 113 -6.12 2.43 -3.69
C ASP A 113 -7.56 2.25 -3.18
N ALA A 114 -7.91 1.05 -2.74
CA ALA A 114 -9.22 0.75 -2.18
C ALA A 114 -9.50 1.59 -0.92
N LEU A 115 -8.56 1.66 0.02
CA LEU A 115 -8.71 2.44 1.26
C LEU A 115 -8.97 3.92 0.95
N TYR A 116 -8.21 4.51 0.04
CA TYR A 116 -8.33 5.94 -0.27
C TYR A 116 -9.59 6.25 -1.07
N THR A 117 -9.98 5.36 -1.97
CA THR A 117 -11.24 5.49 -2.72
C THR A 117 -12.45 5.35 -1.79
N GLU A 118 -12.47 4.34 -0.90
CA GLU A 118 -13.60 4.06 -0.02
C GLU A 118 -13.73 5.07 1.13
N VAL A 119 -12.63 5.40 1.80
CA VAL A 119 -12.65 6.25 3.00
C VAL A 119 -12.65 7.73 2.63
N HIS A 120 -11.87 8.12 1.63
CA HIS A 120 -11.67 9.53 1.29
C HIS A 120 -12.38 9.97 0.00
N GLY A 121 -12.88 9.03 -0.80
CA GLY A 121 -13.46 9.34 -2.11
C GLY A 121 -12.43 9.90 -3.08
N ILE A 122 -11.15 9.53 -2.90
CA ILE A 122 -10.03 9.94 -3.74
C ILE A 122 -9.65 8.76 -4.61
N GLU A 123 -9.77 8.91 -5.92
CA GLU A 123 -9.18 7.98 -6.88
C GLU A 123 -7.67 8.24 -6.93
N LEU A 124 -6.87 7.25 -6.56
CA LEU A 124 -5.43 7.30 -6.77
C LEU A 124 -5.12 6.96 -8.23
N GLY A 125 -4.06 7.54 -8.76
CA GLY A 125 -3.43 7.03 -9.97
C GLY A 125 -2.71 5.70 -9.68
N GLU A 126 -1.86 5.28 -10.61
CA GLU A 126 -1.05 4.08 -10.41
C GLU A 126 -0.22 4.17 -9.11
N VAL A 127 -0.47 3.24 -8.19
CA VAL A 127 0.28 3.11 -6.95
C VAL A 127 1.49 2.22 -7.23
N THR A 128 2.68 2.81 -7.12
CA THR A 128 3.96 2.13 -7.29
C THR A 128 4.48 1.70 -5.92
N CYS A 129 4.69 0.40 -5.73
CA CYS A 129 5.31 -0.19 -4.54
C CYS A 129 6.48 -1.08 -4.97
N PRO A 130 7.48 -1.32 -4.10
CA PRO A 130 8.47 -2.37 -4.33
C PRO A 130 7.79 -3.72 -4.56
N THR A 131 8.27 -4.54 -5.49
CA THR A 131 7.62 -5.81 -5.85
C THR A 131 7.43 -6.72 -4.63
N LEU A 132 8.42 -6.72 -3.75
CA LEU A 132 8.43 -7.49 -2.51
C LEU A 132 8.69 -6.57 -1.32
N ILE A 133 7.89 -6.76 -0.28
CA ILE A 133 8.05 -6.14 1.02
C ILE A 133 8.20 -7.28 2.02
N ARG A 134 9.37 -7.39 2.64
CA ARG A 134 9.62 -8.38 3.69
C ARG A 134 8.79 -8.03 4.91
N ASP A 135 8.22 -9.04 5.56
CA ASP A 135 7.61 -8.86 6.87
C ASP A 135 8.64 -8.28 7.84
N ASP A 136 8.22 -7.40 8.74
CA ASP A 136 9.08 -6.59 9.63
C ASP A 136 9.79 -5.39 9.00
N GLN A 137 9.69 -5.20 7.69
CA GLN A 137 10.30 -4.06 7.00
C GLN A 137 9.27 -2.99 6.63
N SER A 138 9.72 -1.74 6.68
CA SER A 138 9.00 -0.62 6.09
C SER A 138 9.41 -0.44 4.64
N ALA A 139 8.45 -0.33 3.74
CA ALA A 139 8.66 0.04 2.35
C ALA A 139 7.97 1.36 2.03
N ARG A 140 8.45 2.08 1.01
CA ARG A 140 7.76 3.24 0.48
C ARG A 140 7.00 2.91 -0.78
N CYS A 141 5.72 3.19 -0.79
CA CYS A 141 4.91 3.26 -1.99
C CYS A 141 4.68 4.72 -2.38
N SER A 142 4.51 5.00 -3.68
CA SER A 142 4.05 6.30 -4.15
C SER A 142 2.85 6.17 -5.08
N ALA A 143 2.03 7.21 -5.15
CA ALA A 143 0.88 7.26 -6.04
C ALA A 143 0.69 8.68 -6.57
N GLN A 144 0.19 8.82 -7.79
CA GLN A 144 -0.12 10.13 -8.35
C GLN A 144 -1.58 10.49 -8.14
N VAL A 145 -1.87 11.67 -7.62
CA VAL A 145 -3.24 12.17 -7.50
C VAL A 145 -3.33 13.57 -8.09
N ARG A 146 -3.96 13.68 -9.26
CA ARG A 146 -4.15 14.96 -9.97
C ARG A 146 -2.83 15.74 -10.18
N GLY A 147 -1.75 15.00 -10.47
CA GLY A 147 -0.41 15.57 -10.70
C GLY A 147 0.40 15.85 -9.43
N VAL A 148 -0.08 15.40 -8.26
CA VAL A 148 0.68 15.46 -7.01
C VAL A 148 1.04 14.05 -6.56
N GLU A 149 2.33 13.83 -6.26
CA GLU A 149 2.82 12.55 -5.75
C GLU A 149 2.52 12.44 -4.25
N LEU A 150 1.79 11.39 -3.86
CA LEU A 150 1.61 10.95 -2.50
C LEU A 150 2.61 9.83 -2.21
N VAL A 151 3.23 9.87 -1.03
CA VAL A 151 4.16 8.83 -0.57
C VAL A 151 3.60 8.20 0.70
N PHE A 152 3.63 6.87 0.76
CA PHE A 152 3.16 6.07 1.88
C PHE A 152 4.31 5.24 2.43
N ASP A 153 4.56 5.34 3.73
CA ASP A 153 5.33 4.33 4.45
C ASP A 153 4.39 3.16 4.77
N VAL A 154 4.76 1.98 4.29
CA VAL A 154 4.02 0.73 4.46
C VAL A 154 4.81 -0.16 5.40
N THR A 155 4.21 -0.58 6.51
CA THR A 155 4.82 -1.58 7.41
C THR A 155 4.02 -2.86 7.36
N THR A 156 4.69 -3.96 7.03
CA THR A 156 4.14 -5.31 6.96
C THR A 156 4.50 -6.11 8.22
N GLY A 157 3.63 -7.01 8.64
CA GLY A 157 3.81 -7.83 9.84
C GLY A 157 2.82 -8.99 9.87
N GLU A 158 2.67 -9.63 11.02
CA GLU A 158 1.73 -10.75 11.20
C GLU A 158 0.25 -10.33 11.00
N ASP A 159 -0.05 -9.05 11.23
CA ASP A 159 -1.36 -8.44 11.01
C ASP A 159 -1.48 -7.84 9.59
N ALA A 160 -2.66 -7.28 9.28
CA ALA A 160 -2.86 -6.55 8.04
C ALA A 160 -1.82 -5.40 7.89
N PRO A 161 -1.32 -5.15 6.66
CA PRO A 161 -0.35 -4.09 6.42
C PRO A 161 -0.90 -2.74 6.90
N SER A 162 -0.03 -1.95 7.54
CA SER A 162 -0.36 -0.59 7.95
C SER A 162 0.24 0.41 6.96
N PHE A 163 -0.53 1.43 6.61
CA PHE A 163 -0.14 2.46 5.65
C PHE A 163 -0.18 3.81 6.35
N GLN A 164 0.94 4.53 6.35
CA GLN A 164 1.01 5.89 6.86
C GLN A 164 1.46 6.82 5.74
N PRO A 165 0.68 7.84 5.39
CA PRO A 165 1.16 8.83 4.43
C PRO A 165 2.33 9.60 5.04
N VAL A 166 3.44 9.72 4.29
CA VAL A 166 4.64 10.46 4.70
C VAL A 166 4.35 11.96 4.78
N GLN A 167 3.41 12.42 3.95
CA GLN A 167 2.98 13.80 3.88
C GLN A 167 1.50 13.87 4.28
N GLY A 168 1.11 14.93 4.98
CA GLY A 168 -0.30 15.23 5.16
C GLY A 168 -0.99 15.49 3.82
N PHE A 169 -2.25 15.10 3.72
CA PHE A 169 -3.12 15.58 2.65
C PHE A 169 -4.47 15.94 3.25
N VAL A 170 -5.09 16.97 2.70
CA VAL A 170 -6.39 17.45 3.10
C VAL A 170 -7.30 17.38 1.89
N VAL A 171 -8.42 16.69 2.08
CA VAL A 171 -9.52 16.70 1.12
C VAL A 171 -10.36 17.92 1.43
N ALA A 172 -10.47 18.87 0.50
CA ALA A 172 -11.29 20.07 0.70
C ALA A 172 -12.75 19.71 1.02
N LYS A 173 -13.23 18.56 0.53
CA LYS A 173 -14.56 18.03 0.87
C LYS A 173 -14.69 17.67 2.36
N LEU A 174 -13.64 17.13 2.98
CA LEU A 174 -13.63 16.83 4.42
C LEU A 174 -13.59 18.14 5.23
N ALA A 175 -12.74 19.09 4.84
CA ALA A 175 -12.67 20.40 5.47
C ALA A 175 -14.01 21.15 5.36
N ALA A 176 -14.64 21.14 4.18
CA ALA A 176 -15.95 21.74 3.94
C ALA A 176 -17.05 21.05 4.76
N LYS A 177 -17.03 19.72 4.88
CA LYS A 177 -17.99 18.99 5.71
C LYS A 177 -17.85 19.37 7.19
N LEU A 178 -16.62 19.39 7.72
CA LEU A 178 -16.37 19.81 9.10
C LEU A 178 -16.82 21.26 9.34
N ALA A 179 -16.57 22.15 8.37
CA ALA A 179 -17.04 23.52 8.42
C ALA A 179 -18.57 23.63 8.48
N ILE A 180 -19.27 22.88 7.62
CA ILE A 180 -20.73 22.83 7.56
C ILE A 180 -21.29 22.29 8.88
N ASP A 181 -20.71 21.21 9.41
CA ASP A 181 -21.15 20.60 10.68
C ASP A 181 -20.99 21.57 11.87
N GLU A 182 -19.90 22.34 11.91
CA GLU A 182 -19.69 23.38 12.93
C GLU A 182 -20.65 24.57 12.78
N LEU A 183 -20.89 25.04 11.56
CA LEU A 183 -21.84 26.13 11.30
C LEU A 183 -23.29 25.71 11.58
N ALA A 184 -23.64 24.45 11.29
CA ALA A 184 -24.95 23.89 11.59
C ALA A 184 -25.23 23.86 13.10
N LYS A 185 -24.21 23.59 13.95
CA LYS A 185 -24.35 23.69 15.41
C LYS A 185 -24.67 25.10 15.89
N LEU A 186 -24.31 26.12 15.11
CA LEU A 186 -24.62 27.53 15.36
C LEU A 186 -25.93 27.97 14.71
N GLY A 187 -26.65 27.08 14.03
CA GLY A 187 -27.87 27.40 13.28
C GLY A 187 -27.62 28.25 12.03
N VAL A 188 -26.41 28.18 11.47
CA VAL A 188 -26.02 28.90 10.25
C VAL A 188 -25.95 27.92 9.09
N GLU A 189 -26.83 28.08 8.12
CA GLU A 189 -26.72 27.39 6.82
C GLU A 189 -25.73 28.16 5.94
N ALA A 190 -24.71 27.47 5.45
CA ALA A 190 -23.69 28.07 4.60
C ALA A 190 -23.15 27.08 3.56
N GLU A 191 -22.75 27.61 2.42
CA GLU A 191 -21.94 26.93 1.42
C GLU A 191 -20.46 27.17 1.72
N VAL A 192 -19.64 26.12 1.79
CA VAL A 192 -18.22 26.22 2.14
C VAL A 192 -17.34 25.82 0.97
N ASP A 193 -16.51 26.75 0.52
CA ASP A 193 -15.49 26.55 -0.50
C ASP A 193 -14.10 26.51 0.14
N CYS A 194 -13.46 25.34 0.14
CA CYS A 194 -12.11 25.14 0.66
C CYS A 194 -11.04 25.12 -0.45
N GLY A 195 -11.36 25.57 -1.66
CA GLY A 195 -10.48 25.56 -2.81
C GLY A 195 -10.43 24.20 -3.51
N PRO A 196 -9.26 23.76 -4.02
CA PRO A 196 -9.15 22.54 -4.81
C PRO A 196 -9.54 21.31 -3.99
N ALA A 197 -10.20 20.34 -4.63
CA ALA A 197 -10.74 19.15 -3.95
C ALA A 197 -9.70 18.37 -3.13
N LEU A 198 -8.44 18.41 -3.56
CA LEU A 198 -7.31 17.77 -2.89
C LEU A 198 -6.18 18.79 -2.74
N ARG A 199 -5.59 18.85 -1.55
CA ARG A 199 -4.40 19.63 -1.22
C ARG A 199 -3.42 18.70 -0.50
N VAL A 200 -2.18 18.63 -0.98
CA VAL A 200 -1.08 18.06 -0.18
C VAL A 200 -0.59 19.13 0.77
N SER A 201 -0.35 18.77 2.03
CA SER A 201 -0.09 19.75 3.06
C SER A 201 0.75 19.19 4.19
N VAL A 202 1.56 20.04 4.78
CA VAL A 202 2.46 19.63 5.86
C VAL A 202 1.78 19.90 7.21
N PRO A 203 1.95 19.05 8.23
CA PRO A 203 1.51 19.41 9.58
C PRO A 203 2.06 20.78 10.01
N GLY A 204 1.21 21.59 10.61
CA GLY A 204 1.45 22.99 10.97
C GLY A 204 1.04 23.98 9.87
N GLU A 205 0.79 23.53 8.64
CA GLU A 205 0.30 24.38 7.57
C GLU A 205 -1.13 24.82 7.85
N THR A 206 -1.44 26.07 7.49
CA THR A 206 -2.79 26.62 7.57
C THR A 206 -3.34 26.94 6.19
N PHE A 207 -4.63 26.68 6.00
CA PHE A 207 -5.36 27.09 4.80
C PHE A 207 -6.70 27.73 5.17
N THR A 208 -7.30 28.41 4.20
CA THR A 208 -8.53 29.17 4.39
C THR A 208 -9.63 28.58 3.54
N CYS A 209 -10.78 28.30 4.15
CA CYS A 209 -12.03 28.08 3.44
C CYS A 209 -12.88 29.36 3.47
N THR A 210 -13.76 29.54 2.49
CA THR A 210 -14.73 30.63 2.46
C THR A 210 -16.12 30.05 2.68
N ALA A 211 -16.77 30.43 3.77
CA ALA A 211 -18.17 30.10 4.03
C ALA A 211 -19.06 31.25 3.54
N LYS A 212 -20.09 30.97 2.75
CA LYS A 212 -21.11 31.93 2.30
C LYS A 212 -22.45 31.55 2.91
N ASP A 213 -23.05 32.47 3.66
CA ASP A 213 -24.40 32.26 4.21
C ASP A 213 -25.50 32.51 3.15
N ALA A 214 -26.76 32.28 3.53
CA ALA A 214 -27.93 32.51 2.67
C ALA A 214 -28.08 33.97 2.19
N THR A 215 -27.44 34.94 2.85
CA THR A 215 -27.43 36.35 2.42
C THR A 215 -26.33 36.65 1.40
N GLY A 216 -25.46 35.67 1.13
CA GLY A 216 -24.28 35.81 0.29
C GLY A 216 -23.07 36.42 1.01
N ALA A 217 -23.15 36.64 2.33
CA ALA A 217 -22.04 37.18 3.09
C ALA A 217 -20.94 36.12 3.24
N ALA A 218 -19.75 36.43 2.75
CA ALA A 218 -18.59 35.54 2.81
C ALA A 218 -17.80 35.76 4.10
N ARG A 219 -17.42 34.65 4.77
CA ARG A 219 -16.56 34.65 5.96
C ARG A 219 -15.42 33.66 5.77
N PRO A 220 -14.16 34.06 6.04
CA PRO A 220 -13.05 33.13 6.03
C PRO A 220 -13.11 32.21 7.26
N LEU A 221 -12.84 30.93 7.06
CA LEU A 221 -12.61 29.93 8.08
C LEU A 221 -11.17 29.45 7.96
N TYR A 222 -10.40 29.54 9.04
CA TYR A 222 -9.00 29.13 9.03
C TYR A 222 -8.89 27.71 9.59
N TYR A 223 -8.14 26.87 8.90
CA TYR A 223 -7.85 25.50 9.30
C TYR A 223 -6.35 25.34 9.44
N GLU A 224 -5.93 24.64 10.49
CA GLU A 224 -4.57 24.16 10.70
C GLU A 224 -4.56 22.64 10.58
N ILE A 225 -3.52 22.12 9.96
CA ILE A 225 -3.32 20.69 9.79
C ILE A 225 -2.46 20.20 10.95
N THR A 226 -2.99 19.33 11.78
CA THR A 226 -2.32 18.94 13.03
C THR A 226 -1.56 17.62 12.93
N GLY A 227 -1.75 16.86 11.85
CA GLY A 227 -1.11 15.54 11.68
C GLY A 227 -0.97 15.14 10.21
N ASN A 228 -0.16 14.12 9.96
CA ASN A 228 0.07 13.54 8.63
C ASN A 228 -1.17 12.79 8.09
N ASP A 229 -2.12 12.45 8.95
CA ASP A 229 -3.39 11.84 8.58
C ASP A 229 -4.44 12.86 8.11
N GLY A 230 -4.04 14.14 7.94
CA GLY A 230 -4.94 15.20 7.50
C GLY A 230 -5.90 15.67 8.59
N GLN A 231 -5.63 15.40 9.88
CA GLN A 231 -6.40 15.97 10.98
C GLN A 231 -6.42 17.50 10.91
N LEU A 232 -7.61 18.07 11.08
CA LEU A 232 -7.85 19.51 10.97
C LEU A 232 -8.26 20.10 12.31
N ARG A 233 -7.70 21.26 12.63
CA ARG A 233 -8.13 22.13 13.73
C ARG A 233 -8.65 23.44 13.17
N VAL A 234 -9.89 23.79 13.53
CA VAL A 234 -10.45 25.12 13.22
C VAL A 234 -9.72 26.17 14.05
N ARG A 235 -9.31 27.27 13.42
CA ARG A 235 -8.76 28.46 14.06
C ARG A 235 -9.71 29.64 13.92
N SER A 236 -9.93 30.34 15.03
CA SER A 236 -10.77 31.55 15.08
C SER A 236 -10.02 32.81 14.61
N THR A 237 -8.70 32.74 14.50
CA THR A 237 -7.83 33.86 14.14
C THR A 237 -7.06 33.53 12.87
N PRO A 238 -6.85 34.51 11.96
CA PRO A 238 -5.99 34.30 10.80
C PRO A 238 -4.60 33.80 11.23
N PRO A 239 -3.96 32.93 10.44
CA PRO A 239 -2.57 32.56 10.70
C PRO A 239 -1.70 33.83 10.75
N ALA A 240 -0.73 33.86 11.66
CA ALA A 240 0.26 34.92 11.66
C ALA A 240 0.91 34.96 10.27
N ALA A 241 1.04 36.16 9.70
CA ALA A 241 1.75 36.31 8.43
C ALA A 241 3.11 35.62 8.57
N PRO A 242 3.53 34.79 7.58
CA PRO A 242 4.84 34.15 7.64
C PRO A 242 5.87 35.24 7.91
N ALA A 243 6.74 35.01 8.90
CA ALA A 243 7.85 35.91 9.14
C ALA A 243 8.55 36.14 7.79
N PRO A 244 8.88 37.39 7.41
CA PRO A 244 9.58 37.65 6.16
C PRO A 244 10.75 36.67 6.10
N ALA A 245 10.82 35.87 5.03
CA ALA A 245 11.89 34.91 4.85
C ALA A 245 13.18 35.67 5.13
N ALA A 246 13.91 35.26 6.16
CA ALA A 246 15.18 35.90 6.47
C ALA A 246 15.99 35.78 5.19
N ASP A 247 16.25 36.91 4.51
CA ASP A 247 17.07 36.94 3.32
C ASP A 247 18.33 36.16 3.67
N SER A 248 18.46 34.96 3.11
CA SER A 248 19.67 34.18 3.16
C SER A 248 20.67 35.00 2.36
N ALA A 249 21.31 35.94 3.05
CA ALA A 249 22.41 36.72 2.54
C ALA A 249 23.49 35.72 2.16
N ASP A 250 23.54 35.40 0.87
CA ASP A 250 24.64 34.73 0.21
C ASP A 250 25.93 35.38 0.68
N THR A 251 26.59 34.70 1.62
CA THR A 251 27.98 34.98 1.95
C THR A 251 28.78 34.00 1.11
N ASP A 252 28.82 34.27 -0.20
CA ASP A 252 29.86 33.78 -1.09
C ASP A 252 31.19 34.43 -0.65
N ALA A 253 31.78 33.88 0.41
CA ALA A 253 33.16 34.17 0.77
C ALA A 253 34.04 33.16 0.04
N ASP A 254 34.41 33.55 -1.17
CA ASP A 254 35.63 33.13 -1.88
C ASP A 254 36.79 32.92 -0.89
N THR A 255 37.34 31.71 -0.84
CA THR A 255 38.67 31.46 -0.27
C THR A 255 39.37 30.42 -1.13
N GLU A 256 39.95 30.89 -2.24
CA GLU A 256 41.14 30.30 -2.83
C GLU A 256 42.31 30.43 -1.84
N GLN A 257 42.86 29.30 -1.38
CA GLN A 257 44.31 29.08 -1.19
C GLN A 257 44.66 27.61 -1.42
#